data_AF-A0A239MF74-F1
#
_entry.id   AF-A0A239MF74-F1
#
_cell.length_a   1.000
_cell.length_b   1.000
_cell.length_c   1.000
_cell.angle_alpha   90.00
_cell.angle_beta   90.00
_cell.angle_gamma   90.00
#
_symmetry.space_group_name_H-M   'P 1'
#
loop_
_entity.id
_entity.type
_entity.pdbx_description
1 polymer ?
#
loop_
_entity_poly.entity_id
_entity_poly.type
_entity_poly.pdbx_seq_one_letter_code
_entity_poly.pdbx_strand_id
1 'polypeptide(L)'
;MPKFLRLYNMYSSDSTWTFYVKYGFENSETTEHMWVNLLQTEPSFLGILDNIPQVVTHVSYLDTIEFSSNAVEDFIVYHGDTLIMGDYLTVAHELLNN
;
A
#
# COMPACT_ATOMS: atom_id res chain seq x y z
N MET A 1 7.13 8.32 4.63
CA MET A 1 6.62 8.64 3.28
C MET A 1 7.67 9.16 2.27
N PRO A 2 8.58 10.11 2.57
CA PRO A 2 9.46 10.70 1.53
C PRO A 2 10.35 9.70 0.77
N LYS A 3 10.85 8.66 1.44
CA LYS A 3 11.68 7.62 0.82
C LYS A 3 10.87 6.72 -0.13
N PHE A 4 9.63 6.39 0.23
CA PHE A 4 8.69 5.64 -0.61
C PHE A 4 8.41 6.39 -1.91
N LEU A 5 7.98 7.66 -1.80
CA LEU A 5 7.70 8.51 -2.98
C LEU A 5 8.92 8.68 -3.89
N ARG A 6 10.12 8.78 -3.30
CA ARG A 6 11.35 8.84 -4.08
C ARG A 6 11.55 7.56 -4.90
N LEU A 7 11.37 6.37 -4.30
CA LEU A 7 11.48 5.10 -5.03
C LEU A 7 10.39 4.99 -6.10
N TYR A 8 9.16 5.37 -5.78
CA TYR A 8 8.04 5.38 -6.72
C TYR A 8 8.35 6.23 -7.95
N ASN A 9 8.79 7.48 -7.75
CA ASN A 9 9.14 8.38 -8.85
C ASN A 9 10.33 7.91 -9.68
N MET A 10 11.22 7.11 -9.10
CA MET A 10 12.39 6.56 -9.82
C MET A 10 12.06 5.31 -10.63
N TYR A 11 11.13 4.47 -10.14
CA TYR A 11 11.01 3.09 -10.63
C TYR A 11 9.58 2.64 -10.99
N SER A 12 8.54 3.44 -10.78
CA SER A 12 7.14 3.05 -11.08
C SER A 12 6.86 2.69 -12.54
N SER A 13 7.71 3.11 -13.49
CA SER A 13 7.61 2.72 -14.90
C SER A 13 8.25 1.36 -15.22
N ASP A 14 9.00 0.78 -14.28
CA ASP A 14 9.61 -0.53 -14.41
C ASP A 14 8.68 -1.58 -13.79
N SER A 15 8.18 -2.49 -14.63
CA SER A 15 7.25 -3.55 -14.21
C SER A 15 7.84 -4.55 -13.21
N THR A 16 9.15 -4.55 -13.01
CA THR A 16 9.78 -5.36 -11.97
C THR A 16 9.61 -4.76 -10.58
N TRP A 17 9.22 -3.48 -10.47
CA TRP A 17 8.94 -2.83 -9.20
C TRP A 17 7.44 -2.83 -8.91
N THR A 18 7.09 -3.09 -7.65
CA THR A 18 5.69 -3.02 -7.20
C THR A 18 5.60 -2.23 -5.91
N PHE A 19 4.62 -1.33 -5.86
CA PHE A 19 4.44 -0.38 -4.79
C PHE A 19 3.06 -0.59 -4.18
N TYR A 20 3.02 -1.05 -2.94
CA TYR A 20 1.79 -1.22 -2.21
C TYR A 20 1.67 -0.17 -1.12
N VAL A 21 0.44 0.29 -0.90
CA VAL A 21 0.06 1.10 0.25
C VAL A 21 -1.10 0.46 0.98
N LYS A 22 -1.15 0.63 2.30
CA LYS A 22 -2.26 0.18 3.13
C LYS A 22 -3.18 1.35 3.43
N TYR A 23 -4.47 1.12 3.22
CA TYR A 23 -5.52 2.12 3.42
C TYR A 23 -6.71 1.48 4.15
N GLY A 24 -7.30 2.23 5.08
CA GLY A 24 -8.53 1.85 5.79
C GLY A 24 -9.77 2.19 4.97
N PHE A 25 -10.55 1.18 4.64
CA PHE A 25 -11.85 1.33 3.98
C PHE A 25 -12.95 1.24 5.03
N GLU A 26 -13.78 2.27 5.14
CA GLU A 26 -14.75 2.41 6.22
C GLU A 26 -16.17 2.09 5.74
N ASN A 27 -16.87 1.23 6.48
CA ASN A 27 -18.33 1.14 6.47
C ASN A 27 -18.88 1.75 7.78
N SER A 28 -20.20 1.79 7.96
CA SER A 28 -20.84 2.45 9.11
C SER A 28 -20.39 1.97 10.50
N GLU A 29 -19.84 0.76 10.60
CA GLU A 29 -19.50 0.11 11.88
C GLU A 29 -18.09 -0.51 11.91
N THR A 30 -17.41 -0.62 10.77
CA THR A 30 -16.13 -1.35 10.66
C THR A 30 -15.19 -0.69 9.67
N THR A 31 -13.89 -0.81 9.94
CA THR A 31 -12.82 -0.42 9.02
C THR A 31 -12.04 -1.67 8.63
N GLU A 32 -11.92 -1.93 7.33
CA GLU A 32 -11.00 -2.94 6.80
C GLU A 32 -9.73 -2.29 6.28
N HIS A 33 -8.58 -2.70 6.80
CA HIS A 33 -7.29 -2.19 6.36
C HIS A 33 -6.72 -3.09 5.28
N MET A 34 -6.71 -2.58 4.05
CA MET A 34 -6.40 -3.37 2.86
C MET A 34 -5.26 -2.76 2.04
N TRP A 35 -4.58 -3.62 1.30
CA TRP A 35 -3.46 -3.28 0.42
C TRP A 35 -3.95 -2.87 -0.96
N VAL A 36 -3.38 -1.80 -1.48
CA VAL A 36 -3.63 -1.24 -2.80
C VAL A 36 -2.31 -1.21 -3.58
N ASN A 37 -2.29 -1.84 -4.75
CA ASN A 37 -1.17 -1.73 -5.69
C ASN A 37 -1.24 -0.38 -6.41
N LEU A 38 -0.25 0.48 -6.18
CA LEU A 38 -0.26 1.87 -6.58
C LEU A 38 0.10 2.05 -8.06
N LEU A 39 -0.74 2.76 -8.79
CA LEU A 39 -0.58 3.09 -10.22
C LEU A 39 -0.18 4.55 -10.45
N GLN A 40 -0.52 5.45 -9.53
CA GLN A 40 -0.26 6.88 -9.63
C GLN A 40 -0.21 7.52 -8.24
N THR A 41 0.58 8.59 -8.07
CA THR A 41 0.67 9.36 -6.83
C THR A 41 0.22 10.82 -6.95
N GLU A 42 0.03 11.34 -8.16
CA GLU A 42 -0.27 12.75 -8.43
C GLU A 42 -1.35 12.87 -9.52
N PRO A 43 -2.38 13.73 -9.39
CA PRO A 43 -2.63 14.68 -8.29
C PRO A 43 -3.18 14.02 -7.01
N SER A 44 -3.58 12.76 -7.11
CA SER A 44 -4.09 11.91 -6.04
C SER A 44 -3.45 10.54 -6.17
N PHE A 45 -3.54 9.75 -5.09
CA PHE A 45 -3.11 8.37 -5.15
C PHE A 45 -4.20 7.57 -5.86
N LEU A 46 -3.79 6.80 -6.87
CA LEU A 46 -4.65 5.89 -7.61
C LEU A 46 -4.00 4.52 -7.58
N GLY A 47 -4.78 3.48 -7.31
CA GLY A 47 -4.28 2.12 -7.34
C GLY A 47 -5.37 1.07 -7.45
N ILE A 48 -4.96 -0.18 -7.53
CA ILE A 48 -5.85 -1.35 -7.62
C ILE A 48 -5.93 -2.03 -6.26
N LEU A 49 -7.14 -2.24 -5.74
CA LEU A 49 -7.35 -2.99 -4.49
C LEU A 49 -6.91 -4.45 -4.67
N ASP A 50 -5.91 -4.87 -3.90
CA ASP A 50 -5.31 -6.21 -3.98
C ASP A 50 -5.64 -7.05 -2.73
N ASN A 51 -6.84 -6.84 -2.19
CA ASN A 51 -7.45 -7.70 -1.20
C ASN A 51 -8.90 -7.99 -1.57
N ILE A 52 -9.41 -9.12 -1.11
CA ILE A 52 -10.83 -9.45 -1.19
C ILE A 52 -11.49 -8.89 0.08
N PRO A 53 -12.36 -7.87 -0.01
CA PRO A 53 -13.07 -7.33 1.16
C PRO A 53 -13.89 -8.42 1.84
N GLN A 54 -13.96 -8.41 3.17
CA GLN A 54 -14.72 -9.41 3.94
C GLN A 54 -16.00 -8.81 4.54
N VAL A 55 -15.94 -7.56 4.98
CA VAL A 55 -17.06 -6.84 5.61
C VAL A 55 -17.36 -5.50 4.94
N VAL A 56 -16.38 -4.87 4.28
CA VAL A 56 -16.64 -3.66 3.50
C VAL A 56 -17.29 -4.04 2.17
N THR A 57 -18.43 -3.42 1.87
CA THR A 57 -19.30 -3.81 0.74
C THR A 57 -19.34 -2.81 -0.40
N HIS A 58 -18.69 -1.65 -0.26
CA HIS A 58 -18.70 -0.58 -1.26
C HIS A 58 -17.48 -0.59 -2.19
N VAL A 59 -16.56 -1.54 -2.01
CA VAL A 59 -15.43 -1.83 -2.90
C VAL A 59 -15.34 -3.34 -3.14
N SER A 60 -14.66 -3.73 -4.21
CA SER A 60 -14.44 -5.11 -4.63
C SER A 60 -12.97 -5.34 -5.00
N TYR A 61 -12.54 -6.60 -4.97
CA TYR A 61 -11.21 -7.00 -5.45
C TYR A 61 -10.99 -6.50 -6.89
N LEU A 62 -9.82 -5.92 -7.15
CA LEU A 62 -9.42 -5.26 -8.40
C LEU A 62 -10.11 -3.93 -8.73
N ASP A 63 -10.90 -3.36 -7.81
CA ASP A 63 -11.40 -2.01 -8.00
C ASP A 63 -10.26 -1.00 -8.04
N THR A 64 -10.40 0.02 -8.89
CA THR A 64 -9.54 1.18 -8.90
C THR A 64 -9.97 2.14 -7.81
N ILE A 65 -9.07 2.44 -6.87
CA ILE A 65 -9.32 3.29 -5.71
C ILE A 65 -8.53 4.59 -5.87
N GLU A 66 -9.22 5.72 -5.70
CA GLU A 66 -8.61 7.05 -5.61
C GLU A 66 -8.70 7.56 -4.17
N PHE A 67 -7.57 8.02 -3.62
CA PHE A 67 -7.49 8.46 -2.23
C PHE A 67 -6.37 9.49 -2.01
N SER A 68 -6.39 10.13 -0.83
CA SER A 68 -5.37 11.07 -0.41
C SER A 68 -4.15 10.33 0.15
N SER A 69 -2.95 10.83 -0.13
CA SER A 69 -1.70 10.34 0.47
C SER A 69 -1.70 10.41 2.00
N ASN A 70 -2.47 11.33 2.59
CA ASN A 70 -2.62 11.46 4.04
C ASN A 70 -3.37 10.30 4.69
N ALA A 71 -4.07 9.50 3.89
CA ALA A 71 -4.83 8.36 4.37
C ALA A 71 -4.02 7.05 4.37
N VAL A 72 -2.77 7.08 3.86
CA VAL A 72 -1.90 5.90 3.84
C VAL A 72 -1.40 5.58 5.24
N GLU A 73 -1.67 4.36 5.68
CA GLU A 73 -1.30 3.85 7.01
C GLU A 73 0.06 3.17 7.00
N ASP A 74 0.39 2.47 5.92
CA ASP A 74 1.63 1.70 5.74
C ASP A 74 1.98 1.57 4.24
N PHE A 75 3.20 1.16 3.93
CA PHE A 75 3.65 0.91 2.56
C PHE A 75 4.63 -0.25 2.46
N ILE A 76 4.61 -0.93 1.32
CA ILE A 76 5.55 -1.99 0.96
C ILE A 76 6.06 -1.75 -0.46
N VAL A 77 7.33 -2.03 -0.70
CA VAL A 77 7.97 -1.94 -2.01
C VAL A 77 8.70 -3.24 -2.30
N TYR A 78 8.37 -3.86 -3.43
CA TYR A 78 9.03 -5.04 -3.96
C TYR A 78 9.81 -4.71 -5.24
N HIS A 79 10.86 -5.48 -5.48
CA HIS A 79 11.54 -5.59 -6.77
C HIS A 79 11.65 -7.08 -7.13
N GLY A 80 10.85 -7.52 -8.10
CA GLY A 80 10.50 -8.93 -8.28
C GLY A 80 9.93 -9.50 -6.98
N ASP A 81 10.46 -10.63 -6.54
CA ASP A 81 10.04 -11.28 -5.29
C ASP A 81 10.81 -10.76 -4.05
N THR A 82 11.63 -9.71 -4.19
CA THR A 82 12.46 -9.19 -3.09
C THR A 82 11.80 -7.99 -2.42
N LEU A 83 11.61 -8.07 -1.10
CA LEU A 83 11.20 -6.93 -0.28
C LEU A 83 12.33 -5.91 -0.18
N ILE A 84 12.11 -4.70 -0.71
CA ILE A 84 13.07 -3.59 -0.67
C ILE A 84 12.80 -2.66 0.51
N MET A 85 11.53 -2.49 0.84
CA MET A 85 11.05 -1.56 1.86
C MET A 85 9.65 -1.93 2.30
N GLY A 86 9.32 -1.56 3.52
CA GLY A 86 8.13 -2.04 4.20
C GLY A 86 8.56 -3.02 5.27
N ASP A 87 7.62 -3.33 6.15
CA ASP A 87 7.75 -4.15 7.35
C ASP A 87 7.96 -3.38 8.65
N TYR A 88 6.89 -3.34 9.45
CA TYR A 88 6.93 -3.00 10.88
C TYR A 88 7.49 -4.17 11.73
N LEU A 89 7.52 -5.41 11.21
CA LEU A 89 8.03 -6.58 11.95
C LEU A 89 9.55 -6.71 11.95
N THR A 90 10.28 -6.19 10.95
CA THR A 90 11.76 -6.23 10.97
C THR A 90 12.31 -5.39 12.15
N VAL A 91 11.68 -4.26 12.47
CA VAL A 91 12.06 -3.47 13.66
C VAL A 91 11.68 -4.17 14.97
N ALA A 92 10.54 -4.87 15.03
CA ALA A 92 10.14 -5.62 16.22
C ALA A 92 11.05 -6.84 16.47
N HIS A 93 11.51 -7.53 15.42
CA HIS A 93 12.40 -8.68 15.55
C HIS A 93 13.83 -8.27 15.95
N GLU A 94 14.31 -7.11 15.50
CA GLU A 94 15.61 -6.55 15.90
C GLU A 94 15.62 -5.97 17.34
N LEU A 95 14.46 -5.52 17.84
CA LEU A 95 14.29 -5.01 19.21
C LEU A 95 14.01 -6.12 20.25
N LEU A 96 13.56 -7.31 19.82
CA LEU A 96 13.32 -8.46 20.70
C LEU A 96 14.50 -9.43 20.77
N ASN A 97 15.50 -9.29 19.88
CA ASN A 97 16.69 -10.15 19.81
C ASN A 97 18.02 -9.42 20.17
N ASN A 98 17.95 -8.23 20.78
CA ASN A 98 19.07 -7.51 21.40
C ASN A 98 18.74 -7.21 22.86
#